data_AF-A0A920MZS7-F1
#
_entry.id   AF-A0A920MZS7-F1
#
_cell.length_a   1.000
_cell.length_b   1.000
_cell.length_c   1.000
_cell.angle_alpha   90.00
_cell.angle_beta   90.00
_cell.angle_gamma   90.00
#
_symmetry.space_group_name_H-M   'P 1'
#
loop_
_entity.id
_entity.type
_entity.pdbx_description
1 polymer ?
#
loop_
_entity_poly.entity_id
_entity_poly.type
_entity_poly.pdbx_seq_one_letter_code
_entity_poly.pdbx_strand_id
1 'polypeptide(L)'
;MSSGSSCAEVNFEGDPLDLLVVAPHPDDAEISVGGVIASAVSAGRRVGVLELTDGEPTPRGSVERRGAETAAATQVLGLAWRDNLGLPNRSLQADLVARRGLAEVFRLTQPGVILAPYWEDAHPDHVAASRLVDDARFWSKLTRTDMAGDPFWPPRLYHYFSIHLRIHPRPSFVFDSATTSTPRCGRSTATRAR
;
A
#
# COMPACT_ATOMS: atom_id res chain seq x y z
N MET A 1 11.77 30.30 9.93
CA MET A 1 10.67 29.44 10.39
C MET A 1 10.57 28.32 9.38
N SER A 2 11.18 27.17 9.67
CA SER A 2 11.14 26.00 8.78
C SER A 2 9.70 25.50 8.76
N SER A 3 9.01 25.63 7.63
CA SER A 3 7.88 24.77 7.30
C SER A 3 8.43 23.35 7.29
N GLY A 4 8.45 22.69 8.45
CA GLY A 4 8.85 21.30 8.54
C GLY A 4 7.84 20.53 7.70
N SER A 5 8.28 19.93 6.59
CA SER A 5 7.49 18.94 5.90
C SER A 5 7.04 17.93 6.94
N SER A 6 5.73 17.79 7.11
CA SER A 6 5.10 16.76 7.94
C SER A 6 4.35 15.81 7.01
N CYS A 7 4.30 14.52 7.35
CA CYS A 7 3.39 13.61 6.67
C CYS A 7 1.94 14.05 6.91
N ALA A 8 1.01 13.57 6.09
CA ALA A 8 -0.40 13.68 6.39
C ALA A 8 -0.73 12.91 7.68
N GLU A 9 -1.70 13.41 8.44
CA GLU A 9 -2.27 12.63 9.56
C GLU A 9 -3.04 11.44 9.00
N VAL A 10 -2.66 10.25 9.45
CA VAL A 10 -3.26 9.00 9.01
C VAL A 10 -4.36 8.60 9.98
N ASN A 11 -5.57 8.35 9.46
CA ASN A 11 -6.72 7.99 10.28
C ASN A 11 -6.93 6.47 10.25
N PHE A 12 -6.65 5.81 11.36
CA PHE A 12 -6.88 4.38 11.52
C PHE A 12 -7.80 4.10 12.70
N GLU A 13 -8.99 3.59 12.39
CA GLU A 13 -9.95 3.12 13.38
C GLU A 13 -10.28 1.64 13.12
N GLY A 14 -10.03 0.79 14.11
CA GLY A 14 -10.43 -0.62 14.09
C GLY A 14 -9.35 -1.58 14.56
N ASP A 15 -9.63 -2.87 14.40
CA ASP A 15 -8.71 -3.95 14.78
C ASP A 15 -7.48 -4.01 13.85
N PRO A 16 -6.34 -4.56 14.33
CA PRO A 16 -5.12 -4.76 13.55
C PRO A 16 -5.35 -5.36 12.16
N LEU A 17 -4.49 -4.99 11.22
CA LEU A 17 -4.52 -5.54 9.86
C LEU A 17 -3.81 -6.91 9.81
N ASP A 18 -4.41 -7.87 9.12
CA ASP A 18 -3.72 -9.12 8.79
C ASP A 18 -2.63 -8.87 7.72
N LEU A 19 -2.90 -7.95 6.81
CA LEU A 19 -2.08 -7.61 5.65
C LEU A 19 -2.12 -6.10 5.38
N LEU A 20 -0.95 -5.47 5.31
CA LEU A 20 -0.79 -4.10 4.85
C LEU A 20 0.07 -4.10 3.58
N VAL A 21 -0.45 -3.51 2.50
CA VAL A 21 0.33 -3.23 1.29
C VAL A 21 0.76 -1.78 1.33
N VAL A 22 2.06 -1.53 1.30
CA VAL A 22 2.61 -0.18 1.13
C VAL A 22 2.94 0.01 -0.34
N ALA A 23 2.39 1.07 -0.93
CA ALA A 23 2.48 1.39 -2.35
C ALA A 23 3.06 2.81 -2.53
N PRO A 24 4.01 3.03 -3.45
CA PRO A 24 4.51 4.38 -3.73
C PRO A 24 3.40 5.31 -4.23
N HIS A 25 2.58 4.83 -5.16
CA HIS A 25 1.48 5.59 -5.78
C HIS A 25 0.17 4.78 -5.75
N PRO A 26 -1.00 5.45 -5.88
CA PRO A 26 -2.25 4.75 -6.11
C PRO A 26 -2.18 4.01 -7.45
N ASP A 27 -2.66 2.76 -7.52
CA ASP A 27 -2.53 1.76 -8.61
C ASP A 27 -1.42 0.72 -8.45
N ASP A 28 -0.31 1.03 -7.78
CA ASP A 28 0.83 0.10 -7.64
C ASP A 28 0.43 -1.19 -6.88
N ALA A 29 -0.41 -1.08 -5.85
CA ALA A 29 -0.90 -2.20 -5.06
C ALA A 29 -1.81 -3.11 -5.91
N GLU A 30 -2.75 -2.51 -6.63
CA GLU A 30 -3.69 -3.21 -7.50
C GLU A 30 -2.98 -3.98 -8.60
N ILE A 31 -2.02 -3.32 -9.27
CA ILE A 31 -1.29 -3.89 -10.39
C ILE A 31 -0.37 -5.03 -9.93
N SER A 32 0.36 -4.82 -8.83
CA SER A 32 1.42 -5.74 -8.42
C SER A 32 0.89 -6.93 -7.63
N VAL A 33 -0.10 -6.70 -6.76
CA VAL A 33 -0.56 -7.69 -5.77
C VAL A 33 -2.09 -7.72 -5.60
N GLY A 34 -2.87 -7.17 -6.54
CA GLY A 34 -4.34 -7.20 -6.48
C GLY A 34 -4.93 -8.60 -6.31
N GLY A 35 -4.31 -9.62 -6.93
CA GLY A 35 -4.71 -11.02 -6.75
C GLY A 35 -4.48 -11.55 -5.32
N VAL A 36 -3.39 -11.13 -4.67
CA VAL A 36 -3.08 -11.47 -3.27
C VAL A 36 -4.06 -10.77 -2.34
N ILE A 37 -4.32 -9.48 -2.57
CA ILE A 37 -5.29 -8.67 -1.82
C ILE A 37 -6.67 -9.33 -1.87
N ALA A 38 -7.18 -9.60 -3.06
CA ALA A 38 -8.49 -10.20 -3.24
C ALA A 38 -8.58 -11.60 -2.59
N SER A 39 -7.50 -12.38 -2.62
CA SER A 39 -7.46 -13.71 -1.99
C SER A 39 -7.50 -13.59 -0.46
N ALA A 40 -6.70 -12.70 0.11
CA ALA A 40 -6.71 -12.43 1.55
C ALA A 40 -8.09 -11.93 2.02
N VAL A 41 -8.69 -10.97 1.32
CA VAL A 41 -10.05 -10.48 1.63
C VAL A 41 -11.08 -11.61 1.55
N SER A 42 -11.04 -12.44 0.51
CA SER A 42 -11.96 -13.59 0.36
C SER A 42 -11.82 -14.63 1.48
N ALA A 43 -10.63 -14.73 2.08
CA ALA A 43 -10.34 -15.57 3.24
C ALA A 43 -10.70 -14.89 4.59
N GLY A 44 -11.41 -13.76 4.56
CA GLY A 44 -11.86 -13.03 5.75
C GLY A 44 -10.76 -12.23 6.45
N ARG A 45 -9.64 -11.94 5.76
CA ARG A 45 -8.53 -11.16 6.32
C ARG A 45 -8.80 -9.66 6.21
N ARG A 46 -8.40 -8.91 7.25
CA ARG A 46 -8.41 -7.44 7.24
C ARG A 46 -7.22 -6.95 6.45
N VAL A 47 -7.47 -6.50 5.22
CA VAL A 47 -6.42 -6.00 4.31
C VAL A 47 -6.50 -4.48 4.25
N GLY A 48 -5.35 -3.82 4.40
CA GLY A 48 -5.20 -2.39 4.16
C GLY A 48 -4.19 -2.07 3.07
N VAL A 49 -4.35 -0.89 2.46
CA VAL A 49 -3.39 -0.32 1.51
C VAL A 49 -2.99 1.08 2.00
N LEU A 50 -1.69 1.34 2.10
CA LEU A 50 -1.17 2.68 2.34
C LEU A 50 -0.43 3.15 1.10
N GLU A 51 -0.89 4.23 0.49
CA GLU A 51 -0.10 4.94 -0.51
C GLU A 51 0.87 5.92 0.18
N LEU A 52 2.10 6.01 -0.33
CA LEU A 52 3.07 6.98 0.18
C LEU A 52 2.84 8.36 -0.41
N THR A 53 2.46 8.44 -1.69
CA THR A 53 2.21 9.68 -2.44
C THR A 53 0.83 9.65 -3.08
N ASP A 54 0.31 10.80 -3.50
CA ASP A 54 -0.98 10.89 -4.22
C ASP A 54 -0.89 10.48 -5.70
N GLY A 55 0.32 10.24 -6.23
CA GLY A 55 0.56 9.89 -7.63
C GLY A 55 0.41 11.04 -8.64
N GLU A 56 0.05 12.26 -8.22
CA GLU A 56 -0.08 13.43 -9.10
C GLU A 56 1.12 14.38 -9.00
N PRO A 57 1.46 15.15 -10.05
CA PRO A 57 0.77 15.26 -11.32
C PRO A 57 1.04 14.07 -12.26
N THR A 58 0.08 13.76 -13.15
CA THR A 58 0.25 12.86 -14.30
C THR A 58 -0.22 13.54 -15.60
N PRO A 59 0.27 13.13 -16.80
CA PRO A 59 -0.05 13.83 -18.05
C PRO A 59 -1.53 13.88 -18.43
N ARG A 60 -2.35 12.95 -17.90
CA ARG A 60 -3.78 12.81 -18.24
C ARG A 60 -4.68 12.66 -16.99
N GLY A 61 -4.12 12.82 -15.80
CA GLY A 61 -4.84 12.67 -14.53
C GLY A 61 -5.18 14.01 -13.89
N SER A 62 -5.93 13.92 -12.81
CA SER A 62 -6.17 14.99 -11.85
C SER A 62 -6.32 14.36 -10.47
N VAL A 63 -6.11 15.13 -9.41
CA VAL A 63 -6.25 14.66 -8.02
C VAL A 63 -7.65 14.10 -7.78
N GLU A 64 -8.68 14.76 -8.30
CA GLU A 64 -10.08 14.33 -8.16
C GLU A 64 -10.34 13.03 -8.90
N ARG A 65 -9.84 12.92 -10.14
CA ARG A 65 -10.00 11.71 -10.95
C ARG A 65 -9.29 10.53 -10.29
N ARG A 66 -8.06 10.73 -9.85
CA ARG A 66 -7.28 9.69 -9.18
C ARG A 66 -7.94 9.28 -7.86
N GLY A 67 -8.42 10.23 -7.07
CA GLY A 67 -9.20 9.95 -5.87
C GLY A 67 -10.45 9.10 -6.14
N ALA A 68 -11.20 9.39 -7.22
CA ALA A 68 -12.36 8.60 -7.62
C ALA A 68 -11.99 7.18 -8.07
N GLU A 69 -10.91 7.03 -8.84
CA GLU A 69 -10.38 5.72 -9.27
C GLU A 69 -9.91 4.88 -8.06
N THR A 70 -9.18 5.50 -7.13
CA THR A 70 -8.74 4.92 -5.86
C THR A 70 -9.92 4.46 -5.00
N ALA A 71 -10.96 5.29 -4.86
CA ALA A 71 -12.15 4.94 -4.10
C ALA A 71 -12.89 3.74 -4.72
N ALA A 72 -13.01 3.71 -6.05
CA ALA A 72 -13.63 2.59 -6.76
C ALA A 72 -12.81 1.29 -6.58
N ALA A 73 -11.48 1.35 -6.71
CA ALA A 73 -10.61 0.19 -6.51
C ALA A 73 -10.71 -0.35 -5.08
N THR A 74 -10.76 0.53 -4.09
CA THR A 74 -10.95 0.19 -2.66
C THR A 74 -12.22 -0.62 -2.45
N GLN A 75 -13.35 -0.17 -3.03
CA GLN A 75 -14.62 -0.87 -2.94
C GLN A 75 -14.60 -2.22 -3.66
N VAL A 76 -14.02 -2.29 -4.86
CA VAL A 76 -13.93 -3.53 -5.65
C VAL A 76 -13.08 -4.59 -4.93
N LEU A 77 -11.98 -4.18 -4.30
CA LEU A 77 -11.10 -5.08 -3.57
C LEU A 77 -11.62 -5.44 -2.17
N GLY A 78 -12.61 -4.72 -1.64
CA GLY A 78 -13.16 -4.96 -0.31
C GLY A 78 -12.15 -4.68 0.81
N LEU A 79 -11.31 -3.65 0.64
CA LEU A 79 -10.29 -3.29 1.64
C LEU A 79 -10.96 -2.85 2.96
N ALA A 80 -10.38 -3.26 4.07
CA ALA A 80 -10.80 -2.83 5.40
C ALA A 80 -10.35 -1.40 5.71
N TRP A 81 -9.26 -0.96 5.06
CA TRP A 81 -8.67 0.35 5.30
C TRP A 81 -7.82 0.80 4.10
N ARG A 82 -7.81 2.09 3.81
CA ARG A 82 -6.92 2.70 2.84
C ARG A 82 -6.64 4.14 3.21
N ASP A 83 -5.39 4.57 3.10
CA ASP A 83 -4.99 5.95 3.38
C ASP A 83 -3.73 6.35 2.59
N ASN A 84 -3.39 7.64 2.63
CA ASN A 84 -2.26 8.23 1.92
C ASN A 84 -1.35 9.00 2.88
N LEU A 85 -0.04 8.74 2.85
CA LEU A 85 0.93 9.40 3.74
C LEU A 85 1.24 10.86 3.33
N GLY A 86 0.79 11.29 2.16
CA GLY A 86 0.89 12.66 1.68
C GLY A 86 2.30 13.08 1.27
N LEU A 87 3.19 12.13 0.99
CA LEU A 87 4.55 12.44 0.55
C LEU A 87 4.55 12.94 -0.91
N PRO A 88 5.52 13.79 -1.29
CA PRO A 88 5.55 14.38 -2.62
C PRO A 88 5.89 13.34 -3.70
N ASN A 89 4.97 13.16 -4.63
CA ASN A 89 5.16 12.33 -5.82
C ASN A 89 6.35 12.79 -6.68
N ARG A 90 7.03 11.84 -7.35
CA ARG A 90 8.26 12.04 -8.16
C ARG A 90 9.48 12.55 -7.40
N SER A 91 9.35 12.74 -6.10
CA SER A 91 10.38 13.26 -5.19
C SER A 91 10.34 12.52 -3.87
N LEU A 92 9.91 11.26 -3.87
CA LEU A 92 9.81 10.47 -2.65
C LEU A 92 11.21 10.23 -2.08
N GLN A 93 11.39 10.59 -0.82
CA GLN A 93 12.66 10.40 -0.11
C GLN A 93 12.43 9.59 1.16
N ALA A 94 13.35 8.65 1.43
CA ALA A 94 13.40 7.90 2.68
C ALA A 94 14.07 8.74 3.80
N ASP A 95 13.53 9.92 4.07
CA ASP A 95 14.04 10.82 5.11
C ASP A 95 13.45 10.52 6.50
N LEU A 96 13.84 11.28 7.51
CA LEU A 96 13.41 11.06 8.90
C LEU A 96 11.92 11.37 9.13
N VAL A 97 11.35 12.31 8.37
CA VAL A 97 9.93 12.69 8.48
C VAL A 97 9.07 11.55 7.94
N ALA A 98 9.36 11.10 6.71
CA ALA A 98 8.69 9.99 6.07
C ALA A 98 8.82 8.72 6.92
N ARG A 99 10.04 8.46 7.43
CA ARG A 99 10.31 7.28 8.27
C ARG A 99 9.50 7.28 9.55
N ARG A 100 9.39 8.44 10.21
CA ARG A 100 8.55 8.58 11.41
C ARG A 100 7.08 8.34 11.06
N GLY A 101 6.56 9.01 10.04
CA GLY A 101 5.15 8.88 9.64
C GLY A 101 4.78 7.43 9.32
N LEU A 102 5.58 6.74 8.51
CA LEU A 102 5.33 5.33 8.20
C LEU A 102 5.49 4.41 9.42
N ALA A 103 6.43 4.69 10.32
CA ALA A 103 6.59 3.94 11.56
C ALA A 103 5.36 4.07 12.47
N GLU A 104 4.77 5.26 12.55
CA GLU A 104 3.51 5.51 13.28
C GLU A 104 2.35 4.76 12.64
N VAL A 105 2.26 4.70 11.29
CA VAL A 105 1.26 3.84 10.62
C VAL A 105 1.41 2.39 11.04
N PHE A 106 2.63 1.84 11.09
CA PHE A 106 2.84 0.45 11.52
C PHE A 106 2.45 0.21 12.99
N ARG A 107 2.58 1.22 13.86
CA ARG A 107 2.15 1.14 15.26
C ARG A 107 0.64 1.16 15.41
N LEU A 108 -0.04 2.00 14.63
CA LEU A 108 -1.49 2.14 14.64
C LEU A 108 -2.16 0.90 14.03
N THR A 109 -1.65 0.43 12.88
CA THR A 109 -2.26 -0.66 12.10
C THR A 109 -1.85 -2.06 12.53
N GLN A 110 -0.73 -2.18 13.28
CA GLN A 110 -0.14 -3.42 13.76
C GLN A 110 -0.18 -4.60 12.76
N PRO A 111 0.35 -4.44 11.54
CA PRO A 111 0.10 -5.39 10.46
C PRO A 111 0.83 -6.72 10.69
N GLY A 112 0.10 -7.83 10.51
CA GLY A 112 0.66 -9.19 10.59
C GLY A 112 1.59 -9.55 9.43
N VAL A 113 1.45 -8.87 8.28
CA VAL A 113 2.30 -8.97 7.09
C VAL A 113 2.37 -7.59 6.43
N ILE A 114 3.56 -7.18 6.01
CA ILE A 114 3.77 -6.03 5.11
C ILE A 114 4.17 -6.55 3.73
N LEU A 115 3.54 -5.99 2.69
CA LEU A 115 3.99 -6.08 1.30
C LEU A 115 4.54 -4.73 0.85
N ALA A 116 5.76 -4.72 0.32
CA ALA A 116 6.44 -3.49 -0.12
C ALA A 116 7.09 -3.66 -1.50
N PRO A 117 7.39 -2.58 -2.24
CA PRO A 117 8.06 -2.67 -3.54
C PRO A 117 9.44 -3.30 -3.43
N TYR A 118 9.81 -4.09 -4.43
CA TYR A 118 11.17 -4.61 -4.57
C TYR A 118 12.19 -3.48 -4.74
N TRP A 119 13.35 -3.60 -4.08
CA TRP A 119 14.35 -2.54 -3.97
C TRP A 119 15.12 -2.26 -5.29
N GLU A 120 15.03 -3.15 -6.28
CA GLU A 120 15.57 -2.94 -7.63
C GLU A 120 14.43 -2.65 -8.60
N ASP A 121 14.28 -1.39 -8.99
CA ASP A 121 13.26 -0.94 -9.93
C ASP A 121 13.80 0.26 -10.76
N ALA A 122 13.27 0.48 -11.97
CA ALA A 122 13.67 1.64 -12.77
C ALA A 122 13.05 2.96 -12.28
N HIS A 123 11.97 2.88 -11.50
CA HIS A 123 11.27 4.01 -10.91
C HIS A 123 11.91 4.37 -9.55
N PRO A 124 12.51 5.56 -9.39
CA PRO A 124 13.23 5.92 -8.17
C PRO A 124 12.33 5.95 -6.92
N ASP A 125 11.05 6.34 -7.04
CA ASP A 125 10.15 6.33 -5.89
C ASP A 125 9.90 4.90 -5.37
N HIS A 126 9.95 3.86 -6.21
CA HIS A 126 9.78 2.48 -5.74
C HIS A 126 10.98 2.04 -4.90
N VAL A 127 12.19 2.42 -5.34
CA VAL A 127 13.43 2.18 -4.59
C VAL A 127 13.42 2.95 -3.27
N ALA A 128 12.99 4.21 -3.28
CA ALA A 128 12.87 5.03 -2.08
C ALA A 128 11.82 4.46 -1.10
N ALA A 129 10.66 4.04 -1.60
CA ALA A 129 9.61 3.40 -0.82
C ALA A 129 10.08 2.11 -0.14
N SER A 130 10.80 1.25 -0.88
CA SER A 130 11.36 0.01 -0.35
C SER A 130 12.27 0.28 0.85
N ARG A 131 13.23 1.20 0.69
CA ARG A 131 14.13 1.63 1.77
C ARG A 131 13.37 2.24 2.95
N LEU A 132 12.37 3.08 2.66
CA LEU A 132 11.56 3.74 3.66
C LEU A 132 10.80 2.71 4.52
N VAL A 133 10.21 1.67 3.91
CA VAL A 133 9.51 0.60 4.62
C VAL A 133 10.45 -0.15 5.56
N ASP A 134 11.64 -0.55 5.09
CA ASP A 134 12.63 -1.25 5.92
C ASP A 134 13.03 -0.43 7.15
N ASP A 135 13.35 0.85 6.92
CA ASP A 135 13.76 1.77 7.98
C ASP A 135 12.61 2.05 8.97
N ALA A 136 11.40 2.27 8.47
CA ALA A 136 10.21 2.55 9.27
C ALA A 136 9.77 1.34 10.10
N ARG A 137 9.85 0.13 9.53
CA ARG A 137 9.63 -1.13 10.26
C ARG A 137 10.59 -1.25 11.43
N PHE A 138 11.83 -0.77 11.29
CA PHE A 138 12.76 -0.73 12.40
C PHE A 138 12.42 0.32 13.44
N TRP A 139 11.96 1.49 13.03
CA TRP A 139 11.57 2.55 13.94
C TRP A 139 10.31 2.24 14.71
N SER A 140 9.37 1.50 14.12
CA SER A 140 8.08 1.20 14.74
C SER A 140 8.22 0.43 16.06
N LYS A 141 9.30 -0.34 16.27
CA LYS A 141 9.56 -1.03 17.56
C LYS A 141 10.26 -0.22 18.64
N LEU A 142 10.77 0.98 18.31
CA LEU A 142 11.56 1.76 19.27
C LEU A 142 10.70 2.17 20.46
N THR A 143 11.22 2.01 21.66
CA THR A 143 10.56 2.52 22.88
C THR A 143 11.15 3.88 23.26
N ARG A 144 10.49 4.60 24.18
CA ARG A 144 10.92 5.93 24.65
C ARG A 144 10.95 6.98 23.53
N THR A 145 9.91 6.97 22.72
CA THR A 145 9.67 7.92 21.62
C THR A 145 8.34 8.62 21.85
N ASP A 146 8.16 9.77 21.21
CA ASP A 146 6.89 10.51 21.13
C ASP A 146 6.03 10.10 19.90
N MET A 147 6.44 9.07 19.17
CA MET A 147 5.67 8.53 18.04
C MET A 147 4.30 8.00 18.49
N ALA A 148 3.26 8.29 17.70
CA ALA A 148 1.90 7.81 17.92
C ALA A 148 1.79 6.28 17.85
N GLY A 149 0.82 5.73 18.61
CA GLY A 149 0.55 4.30 18.71
C GLY A 149 1.56 3.52 19.55
N ASP A 150 1.21 2.27 19.86
CA ASP A 150 2.05 1.38 20.66
C ASP A 150 3.25 0.86 19.86
N PRO A 151 4.46 0.74 20.46
CA PRO A 151 5.61 0.16 19.79
C PRO A 151 5.31 -1.25 19.25
N PHE A 152 5.55 -1.44 17.96
CA PHE A 152 5.20 -2.67 17.26
C PHE A 152 6.29 -3.04 16.25
N TRP A 153 6.65 -4.32 16.17
CA TRP A 153 7.53 -4.83 15.12
C TRP A 153 6.73 -5.74 14.18
N PRO A 154 6.39 -5.27 12.97
CA PRO A 154 5.73 -6.10 11.97
C PRO A 154 6.51 -7.40 11.74
N PRO A 155 5.93 -8.59 11.99
CA PRO A 155 6.67 -9.83 12.05
C PRO A 155 7.17 -10.29 10.68
N ARG A 156 6.44 -9.98 9.61
CA ARG A 156 6.73 -10.42 8.24
C ARG A 156 6.72 -9.25 7.26
N LEU A 157 7.74 -9.21 6.41
CA LEU A 157 7.87 -8.27 5.30
C LEU A 157 8.23 -9.09 4.05
N TYR A 158 7.44 -8.93 3.00
CA TYR A 158 7.74 -9.48 1.68
C TYR A 158 7.78 -8.36 0.65
N HIS A 159 8.62 -8.54 -0.36
CA HIS A 159 8.76 -7.59 -1.44
C HIS A 159 8.04 -8.11 -2.69
N TYR A 160 7.21 -7.27 -3.30
CA TYR A 160 6.56 -7.56 -4.57
C TYR A 160 7.27 -6.87 -5.72
N PHE A 161 7.23 -7.50 -6.89
CA PHE A 161 7.75 -6.91 -8.10
C PHE A 161 6.76 -5.88 -8.67
N SER A 162 7.26 -4.68 -8.93
CA SER A 162 6.53 -3.63 -9.62
C SER A 162 6.68 -3.76 -11.14
N ILE A 163 6.03 -2.87 -11.90
CA ILE A 163 5.94 -2.97 -13.37
C ILE A 163 7.17 -2.48 -14.14
N HIS A 164 8.13 -1.78 -13.51
CA HIS A 164 9.23 -1.13 -14.23
C HIS A 164 10.56 -1.90 -14.15
N LEU A 165 10.51 -3.19 -13.82
CA LEU A 165 11.71 -4.01 -13.76
C LEU A 165 12.41 -4.06 -15.12
N ARG A 166 13.70 -3.67 -15.12
CA ARG A 166 14.62 -3.89 -16.26
C ARG A 166 15.28 -5.27 -16.21
N ILE A 167 14.87 -6.10 -15.24
CA ILE A 167 15.45 -7.39 -14.91
C ILE A 167 14.35 -8.45 -14.86
N HIS A 168 14.74 -9.72 -14.95
CA HIS A 168 13.86 -10.88 -14.75
C HIS A 168 14.29 -11.60 -13.48
N PRO A 169 13.99 -11.03 -12.30
CA PRO A 169 14.42 -11.60 -11.04
C PRO A 169 13.74 -12.94 -10.82
N ARG A 170 14.46 -13.88 -10.20
CA ARG A 170 13.88 -15.14 -9.77
C ARG A 170 13.14 -14.92 -8.45
N PRO A 171 11.80 -15.03 -8.39
CA PRO A 171 11.08 -14.88 -7.13
C PRO A 171 11.48 -15.95 -6.13
N SER A 172 11.49 -15.60 -4.84
CA SER A 172 11.64 -16.58 -3.75
C SER A 172 10.44 -17.53 -3.67
N PHE A 173 9.25 -17.05 -4.04
CA PHE A 173 8.02 -17.84 -4.17
C PHE A 173 7.04 -17.10 -5.09
N VAL A 174 6.05 -17.82 -5.63
CA VAL A 174 4.95 -17.25 -6.40
C VAL A 174 3.65 -17.54 -5.64
N PHE A 175 2.76 -16.55 -5.61
CA PHE A 175 1.42 -16.71 -5.06
C PHE A 175 0.43 -17.02 -6.18
N ASP A 176 -0.29 -18.13 -6.07
CA ASP A 176 -1.34 -18.47 -7.03
C ASP A 176 -2.64 -17.71 -6.69
N SER A 177 -3.00 -16.76 -7.56
CA SER A 177 -4.24 -15.99 -7.47
C SER A 177 -5.29 -16.42 -8.50
N ALA A 178 -5.18 -17.61 -9.09
CA ALA A 178 -6.15 -18.08 -10.10
C ALA A 178 -7.50 -18.48 -9.49
N THR A 179 -7.53 -18.81 -8.19
CA THR A 179 -8.74 -19.27 -7.49
C THR A 179 -9.55 -18.13 -6.85
N THR A 180 -9.05 -16.89 -6.91
CA THR A 180 -9.79 -15.73 -6.44
C THR A 180 -11.01 -15.53 -7.33
N SER A 181 -12.19 -15.83 -6.79
CA SER A 181 -13.45 -15.63 -7.51
C SER A 181 -13.55 -14.17 -7.90
N THR A 182 -13.41 -13.88 -9.19
CA THR A 182 -13.69 -12.55 -9.73
C THR A 182 -15.10 -12.18 -9.26
N PRO A 183 -15.35 -10.98 -8.71
CA PRO A 183 -16.72 -10.50 -8.58
C PRO A 183 -17.31 -10.62 -9.99
N ARG A 184 -18.35 -11.44 -10.17
CA ARG A 184 -18.95 -11.64 -11.48
C ARG A 184 -19.27 -10.25 -12.03
N CYS A 185 -18.50 -9.81 -13.04
CA CYS A 185 -18.87 -8.66 -13.84
C CYS A 185 -20.31 -8.91 -14.28
N GLY A 186 -21.23 -8.05 -13.85
CA GLY A 186 -22.66 -8.30 -13.93
C GLY A 186 -23.07 -8.68 -15.34
N ARG A 187 -23.21 -9.98 -15.61
CA ARG A 187 -24.03 -10.44 -16.72
C ARG A 187 -25.45 -10.07 -16.33
N SER A 188 -25.92 -8.94 -16.84
CA SER A 188 -27.35 -8.74 -16.99
C SER A 188 -27.86 -9.94 -17.80
N THR A 189 -28.50 -10.88 -17.11
CA THR A 189 -29.34 -11.86 -17.78
C THR A 189 -30.56 -11.11 -18.28
N ALA A 190 -30.39 -10.42 -19.41
CA ALA A 190 -31.51 -10.06 -20.26
C ALA A 190 -32.03 -11.37 -20.85
N THR A 191 -32.93 -12.00 -20.09
CA THR A 191 -33.76 -13.10 -20.51
C THR A 191 -34.47 -12.67 -21.80
N ARG A 192 -34.04 -13.16 -22.96
CA ARG A 192 -34.88 -13.16 -24.15
C ARG A 192 -35.97 -14.19 -23.92
N ALA A 193 -37.12 -13.69 -23.48
CA ALA A 193 -38.37 -14.41 -23.62
C ALA A 193 -38.86 -14.28 -25.07
N ARG A 194 -39.22 -15.43 -25.64
CA ARG A 194 -39.83 -15.71 -26.96
C ARG A 194 -38.88 -15.80 -28.15
#